data_AF-D4I639-F1
#
_entry.id   AF-D4I639-F1
#
_cell.length_a   1.000
_cell.length_b   1.000
_cell.length_c   1.000
_cell.angle_alpha   90.00
_cell.angle_beta   90.00
_cell.angle_gamma   90.00
#
_symmetry.space_group_name_H-M   'P 1'
#
loop_
_entity.id
_entity.type
_entity.pdbx_description
1 polymer ?
#
loop_
_entity_poly.entity_id
_entity_poly.type
_entity_poly.pdbx_seq_one_letter_code
_entity_poly.pdbx_strand_id
1 'polypeptide(L)'
;DLQPGDHVLPVFTGECQQCRHCKSEESNMCDLLRINTDRGVMIHDGQTRFSKDGKPIYHFVGTSTFSEYTVVHSGCVAKIDPQAPLDKVCVLSCGISTGLGATLNVAKPTKGSTVAIFGLGAVGLAAAEGARIAGASRIIGIDLNPSRFNDAKKFGVTECVNPKDYDKPVQQVIAEMTDGGVDRSVECTGNVNAMISA
;
A
#
# COMPACT_ATOMS: atom_id res chain seq x y z
N ASP A 1 21.78 -12.32 -7.52
CA ASP A 1 20.53 -12.80 -6.89
C ASP A 1 19.47 -13.18 -7.93
N LEU A 2 19.44 -12.49 -9.07
CA LEU A 2 18.56 -12.80 -10.20
C LEU A 2 19.29 -13.53 -11.35
N GLN A 3 18.55 -14.35 -12.10
CA GLN A 3 18.99 -14.97 -13.35
C GLN A 3 17.82 -15.12 -14.35
N PRO A 4 18.10 -15.32 -15.66
CA PRO A 4 17.06 -15.61 -16.64
C PRO A 4 16.16 -16.79 -16.23
N GLY A 5 14.85 -16.63 -16.39
CA GLY A 5 13.85 -17.63 -15.98
C GLY A 5 13.25 -17.44 -14.59
N ASP A 6 13.82 -16.57 -13.75
CA ASP A 6 13.25 -16.26 -12.43
C ASP A 6 11.89 -15.54 -12.55
N HIS A 7 10.92 -15.94 -11.72
CA HIS A 7 9.68 -15.19 -11.51
C HIS A 7 9.93 -14.03 -10.56
N VAL A 8 9.43 -12.85 -10.91
CA VAL A 8 9.74 -11.60 -10.20
C VAL A 8 8.56 -10.65 -10.11
N LEU A 9 8.59 -9.79 -9.10
CA LEU A 9 7.73 -8.61 -8.98
C LEU A 9 8.59 -7.33 -9.00
N PRO A 10 8.39 -6.42 -9.97
CA PRO A 10 8.92 -5.07 -9.90
C PRO A 10 8.23 -4.28 -8.78
N VAL A 11 9.01 -3.58 -7.95
CA VAL A 11 8.52 -2.73 -6.85
C VAL A 11 8.93 -1.29 -7.11
N PHE A 12 8.02 -0.34 -6.83
CA PHE A 12 8.21 1.09 -7.14
C PHE A 12 9.25 1.81 -6.26
N THR A 13 9.67 1.15 -5.17
CA THR A 13 10.76 1.56 -4.29
C THR A 13 11.64 0.35 -4.05
N GLY A 14 12.96 0.53 -4.16
CA GLY A 14 13.92 -0.58 -4.09
C GLY A 14 14.70 -0.64 -2.78
N GLU A 15 15.56 -1.64 -2.69
CA GLU A 15 16.45 -1.92 -1.58
C GLU A 15 17.86 -2.20 -2.10
N CYS A 16 18.82 -1.31 -1.82
CA CYS A 16 20.20 -1.48 -2.30
C CYS A 16 21.08 -2.30 -1.35
N GLN A 17 20.57 -2.67 -0.16
CA GLN A 17 21.25 -3.42 0.90
C GLN A 17 22.52 -2.79 1.49
N GLN A 18 22.95 -1.62 0.99
CA GLN A 18 24.23 -1.01 1.38
C GLN A 18 24.08 0.35 2.08
N CYS A 19 23.01 1.09 1.78
CA CYS A 19 22.76 2.41 2.39
C CYS A 19 22.34 2.29 3.87
N ARG A 20 22.35 3.42 4.59
CA ARG A 20 22.01 3.46 6.02
C ARG A 20 20.60 2.94 6.27
N HIS A 21 19.64 3.33 5.44
CA HIS A 21 18.25 2.90 5.57
C HIS A 21 18.08 1.39 5.36
N CYS A 22 18.75 0.79 4.37
CA CYS A 22 18.67 -0.66 4.15
C CYS A 22 19.37 -1.48 5.24
N LYS A 23 20.25 -0.88 6.03
CA LYS A 23 20.91 -1.54 7.17
C LYS A 23 20.18 -1.35 8.50
N SER A 24 19.15 -0.50 8.53
CA SER A 24 18.30 -0.27 9.70
C SER A 24 17.22 -1.35 9.77
N GLU A 25 16.83 -1.73 10.98
CA GLU A 25 15.75 -2.70 11.21
C GLU A 25 14.35 -2.06 11.09
N GLU A 26 14.30 -0.73 11.13
CA GLU A 26 13.06 0.04 11.22
C GLU A 26 12.64 0.68 9.88
N SER A 27 13.56 0.81 8.93
CA SER A 27 13.33 1.58 7.69
C SER A 27 13.37 0.74 6.43
N ASN A 28 12.47 1.06 5.49
CA ASN A 28 12.49 0.56 4.12
C ASN A 28 12.76 1.67 3.08
N MET A 29 13.24 2.85 3.51
CA MET A 29 13.38 4.04 2.67
C MET A 29 14.78 4.18 2.06
N CYS A 30 15.17 3.23 1.21
CA CYS A 30 16.48 3.20 0.55
C CYS A 30 16.94 4.58 0.03
N ASP A 31 18.16 5.00 0.37
CA ASP A 31 18.71 6.29 -0.08
C ASP A 31 18.84 6.38 -1.60
N LEU A 32 19.18 5.26 -2.24
CA LEU A 32 19.40 5.19 -3.69
C LEU A 32 18.11 4.97 -4.48
N LEU A 33 17.26 4.06 -3.99
CA LEU A 33 16.17 3.46 -4.77
C LEU A 33 14.77 3.84 -4.26
N ARG A 34 14.65 4.80 -3.33
CA ARG A 34 13.34 5.33 -2.94
C ARG A 34 12.53 5.83 -4.13
N ILE A 35 11.21 5.83 -3.96
CA ILE A 35 10.25 6.34 -4.95
C ILE A 35 10.66 7.73 -5.44
N ASN A 36 10.58 7.92 -6.76
CA ASN A 36 10.72 9.22 -7.40
C ASN A 36 9.77 9.23 -8.60
N THR A 37 8.73 10.06 -8.54
CA THR A 37 7.68 10.15 -9.56
C THR A 37 8.08 11.00 -10.77
N ASP A 38 9.07 11.87 -10.61
CA ASP A 38 9.52 12.80 -11.64
C ASP A 38 10.66 12.20 -12.49
N ARG A 39 11.30 11.14 -11.99
CA ARG A 39 12.38 10.44 -12.69
C ARG A 39 11.84 9.57 -13.81
N GLY A 40 11.96 10.06 -15.04
CA GLY A 40 11.62 9.35 -16.27
C GLY A 40 12.73 8.45 -16.86
N VAL A 41 13.85 8.27 -16.17
CA VAL A 41 15.07 7.68 -16.75
C VAL A 41 15.74 6.69 -15.78
N MET A 42 16.62 5.82 -16.31
CA MET A 42 17.39 4.88 -15.51
C MET A 42 18.45 5.60 -14.67
N ILE A 43 18.68 5.12 -13.45
CA ILE A 43 19.66 5.71 -12.51
C ILE A 43 21.10 5.62 -13.05
N HIS A 44 21.41 4.57 -13.82
CA HIS A 44 22.78 4.29 -14.25
C HIS A 44 23.34 5.34 -15.21
N ASP A 45 22.56 5.77 -16.21
CA ASP A 45 23.03 6.62 -17.31
C ASP A 45 22.12 7.83 -17.58
N GLY A 46 21.03 7.99 -16.83
CA GLY A 46 20.07 9.06 -17.06
C GLY A 46 19.32 8.94 -18.39
N GLN A 47 19.28 7.75 -19.01
CA GLN A 47 18.60 7.52 -20.29
C GLN A 47 17.32 6.70 -20.13
N THR A 48 16.43 6.78 -21.13
CA THR A 48 15.28 5.87 -21.23
C THR A 48 15.73 4.50 -21.75
N ARG A 49 14.84 3.51 -21.64
CA ARG A 49 14.99 2.20 -22.30
C ARG A 49 13.89 1.94 -23.32
N PHE A 50 12.96 2.89 -23.42
CA PHE A 50 11.85 2.87 -24.34
C PHE A 50 12.02 4.02 -25.33
N SER A 51 11.72 3.72 -26.59
CA SER A 51 11.60 4.71 -27.65
C SER A 51 10.54 4.26 -28.63
N LYS A 52 9.96 5.22 -29.34
CA LYS A 52 9.08 4.99 -30.48
C LYS A 52 9.41 6.00 -31.55
N ASP A 53 9.66 5.53 -32.77
CA ASP A 53 10.05 6.37 -33.91
C ASP A 53 11.26 7.27 -33.60
N GLY A 54 12.25 6.73 -32.88
CA GLY A 54 13.44 7.46 -32.44
C GLY A 54 13.22 8.47 -31.31
N LYS A 55 11.98 8.64 -30.81
CA LYS A 55 11.66 9.54 -29.70
C LYS A 55 11.64 8.78 -28.38
N PRO A 56 12.26 9.30 -27.31
CA PRO A 56 12.27 8.63 -26.01
C PRO A 56 10.86 8.57 -25.41
N ILE A 57 10.53 7.43 -24.82
CA ILE A 57 9.38 7.26 -23.94
C ILE A 57 9.93 7.11 -22.52
N TYR A 58 9.44 7.93 -21.60
CA TYR A 58 9.95 7.98 -20.24
C TYR A 58 9.45 6.79 -19.40
N HIS A 59 10.27 6.41 -18.44
CA HIS A 59 9.91 5.49 -17.39
C HIS A 59 8.93 6.11 -16.40
N PHE A 60 8.21 5.27 -15.66
CA PHE A 60 7.38 5.69 -14.54
C PHE A 60 7.70 4.86 -13.30
N VAL A 61 8.00 5.55 -12.19
CA VAL A 61 8.38 4.98 -10.88
C VAL A 61 9.39 3.83 -10.96
N GLY A 62 10.28 3.86 -11.96
CA GLY A 62 11.33 2.86 -12.17
C GLY A 62 10.84 1.45 -12.51
N THR A 63 9.57 1.26 -12.88
CA THR A 63 9.01 -0.07 -13.19
C THR A 63 8.43 -0.18 -14.59
N SER A 64 7.60 0.79 -15.01
CA SER A 64 6.97 0.84 -16.35
C SER A 64 6.34 -0.48 -16.81
N THR A 65 5.48 -1.07 -15.98
CA THR A 65 4.93 -2.42 -16.21
C THR A 65 3.85 -2.49 -17.30
N PHE A 66 3.49 -1.39 -17.94
CA PHE A 66 2.54 -1.36 -19.05
C PHE A 66 3.26 -1.51 -20.40
N SER A 67 4.05 -2.58 -20.51
CA SER A 67 4.82 -2.99 -21.68
C SER A 67 5.09 -4.48 -21.57
N GLU A 68 5.13 -5.21 -22.69
CA GLU A 68 5.45 -6.66 -22.69
C GLU A 68 6.83 -6.94 -22.09
N TYR A 69 7.76 -5.99 -22.25
CA TYR A 69 9.09 -6.02 -21.65
C TYR A 69 9.41 -4.66 -21.02
N THR A 70 10.12 -4.69 -19.90
CA THR A 70 10.62 -3.49 -19.21
C THR A 70 12.04 -3.74 -18.68
N VAL A 71 12.75 -2.65 -18.37
CA VAL A 71 14.07 -2.69 -17.75
C VAL A 71 14.00 -1.99 -16.41
N VAL A 72 14.38 -2.71 -15.35
CA VAL A 72 14.25 -2.26 -13.96
C VAL A 72 15.60 -2.41 -13.26
N HIS A 73 15.92 -1.52 -12.32
CA HIS A 73 17.11 -1.69 -11.48
C HIS A 73 16.94 -2.95 -10.61
N SER A 74 17.95 -3.81 -10.50
CA SER A 74 17.82 -5.10 -9.80
C SER A 74 17.33 -4.96 -8.35
N GLY A 75 17.80 -3.95 -7.62
CA GLY A 75 17.30 -3.65 -6.27
C GLY A 75 15.81 -3.25 -6.17
N CYS A 76 15.12 -3.04 -7.29
CA CYS A 76 13.67 -2.81 -7.36
C CYS A 76 12.92 -4.06 -7.86
N VAL A 77 13.56 -5.24 -7.86
CA VAL A 77 12.99 -6.49 -8.36
C VAL A 77 13.03 -7.53 -7.24
N ALA A 78 11.86 -7.95 -6.78
CA ALA A 78 11.76 -9.03 -5.80
C ALA A 78 11.62 -10.37 -6.53
N LYS A 79 12.58 -11.28 -6.36
CA LYS A 79 12.45 -12.69 -6.76
C LYS A 79 11.41 -13.39 -5.90
N ILE A 80 10.50 -14.13 -6.53
CA ILE A 80 9.40 -14.83 -5.83
C ILE A 80 9.38 -16.32 -6.14
N ASP A 81 8.50 -17.05 -5.46
CA ASP A 81 8.24 -18.47 -5.73
C ASP A 81 7.78 -18.67 -7.18
N PRO A 82 8.44 -19.52 -7.98
CA PRO A 82 8.04 -19.80 -9.35
C PRO A 82 6.65 -20.45 -9.47
N GLN A 83 6.11 -21.04 -8.41
CA GLN A 83 4.76 -21.62 -8.39
C GLN A 83 3.67 -20.57 -8.12
N ALA A 84 4.02 -19.34 -7.73
CA ALA A 84 3.04 -18.31 -7.47
C ALA A 84 2.34 -17.86 -8.77
N PRO A 85 0.99 -17.82 -8.81
CA PRO A 85 0.26 -17.39 -10.00
C PRO A 85 0.43 -15.88 -10.21
N LEU A 86 1.21 -15.50 -11.23
CA LEU A 86 1.60 -14.10 -11.50
C LEU A 86 0.40 -13.18 -11.74
N ASP A 87 -0.71 -13.70 -12.27
CA ASP A 87 -1.96 -12.98 -12.47
C ASP A 87 -2.69 -12.64 -11.16
N LYS A 88 -2.28 -13.23 -10.03
CA LYS A 88 -2.78 -12.92 -8.69
C LYS A 88 -1.77 -12.09 -7.91
N VAL A 89 -0.53 -12.56 -7.81
CA VAL A 89 0.46 -11.95 -6.90
C VAL A 89 1.02 -10.62 -7.37
N CYS A 90 0.74 -10.22 -8.62
CA CYS A 90 1.13 -8.91 -9.15
C CYS A 90 0.64 -7.74 -8.29
N VAL A 91 -0.49 -7.87 -7.61
CA VAL A 91 -1.06 -6.82 -6.74
C VAL A 91 -0.28 -6.60 -5.44
N LEU A 92 0.62 -7.52 -5.07
CA LEU A 92 1.45 -7.43 -3.86
C LEU A 92 2.60 -6.42 -4.02
N SER A 93 2.90 -5.93 -5.22
CA SER A 93 4.02 -5.00 -5.46
C SER A 93 3.71 -3.55 -5.09
N CYS A 94 2.49 -3.23 -4.66
CA CYS A 94 2.09 -1.89 -4.26
C CYS A 94 0.95 -1.91 -3.23
N GLY A 95 -0.28 -1.57 -3.64
CA GLY A 95 -1.35 -1.16 -2.73
C GLY A 95 -1.74 -2.19 -1.65
N ILE A 96 -1.79 -3.48 -1.97
CA ILE A 96 -2.14 -4.50 -0.96
C ILE A 96 -1.08 -4.57 0.14
N SER A 97 0.20 -4.66 -0.23
CA SER A 97 1.29 -4.71 0.74
C SER A 97 1.41 -3.42 1.54
N THR A 98 1.11 -2.26 0.95
CA THR A 98 1.06 -0.98 1.66
C THR A 98 0.04 -1.01 2.80
N GLY A 99 -1.21 -1.40 2.52
CA GLY A 99 -2.26 -1.44 3.55
C GLY A 99 -2.01 -2.50 4.62
N LEU A 100 -1.62 -3.69 4.17
CA LEU A 100 -1.32 -4.82 5.05
C LEU A 100 -0.14 -4.48 5.99
N GLY A 101 0.94 -3.93 5.44
CA GLY A 101 2.11 -3.50 6.19
C GLY A 101 1.83 -2.32 7.11
N ALA A 102 1.01 -1.35 6.70
CA ALA A 102 0.59 -0.25 7.58
C ALA A 102 -0.09 -0.78 8.85
N THR A 103 -0.87 -1.86 8.73
CA THR A 103 -1.55 -2.43 9.89
C THR A 103 -0.65 -3.36 10.70
N LEU A 104 -0.02 -4.34 10.05
CA LEU A 104 0.75 -5.38 10.74
C LEU A 104 2.13 -4.91 11.22
N ASN A 105 2.78 -4.00 10.49
CA ASN A 105 4.15 -3.58 10.77
C ASN A 105 4.22 -2.22 11.46
N VAL A 106 3.22 -1.34 11.28
CA VAL A 106 3.23 0.01 11.88
C VAL A 106 2.22 0.13 13.00
N ALA A 107 0.92 -0.01 12.71
CA ALA A 107 -0.13 0.17 13.71
C ALA A 107 -0.09 -0.92 14.80
N LYS A 108 0.21 -2.17 14.42
CA LYS A 108 0.33 -3.33 15.33
C LYS A 108 -0.85 -3.43 16.30
N PRO A 109 -2.10 -3.53 15.81
CA PRO A 109 -3.25 -3.75 16.68
C PRO A 109 -3.08 -5.04 17.48
N THR A 110 -3.54 -5.05 18.72
CA THR A 110 -3.49 -6.23 19.58
C THR A 110 -4.79 -7.03 19.43
N LYS A 111 -4.75 -8.33 19.72
CA LYS A 111 -5.94 -9.17 19.67
C LYS A 111 -7.06 -8.57 20.55
N GLY A 112 -8.25 -8.44 19.99
CA GLY A 112 -9.40 -7.84 20.66
C GLY A 112 -9.57 -6.34 20.45
N SER A 113 -8.59 -5.65 19.84
CA SER A 113 -8.67 -4.19 19.64
C SER A 113 -9.76 -3.75 18.67
N THR A 114 -10.14 -2.48 18.74
CA THR A 114 -10.97 -1.79 17.75
C THR A 114 -10.10 -0.97 16.78
N VAL A 115 -10.33 -1.09 15.47
CA VAL A 115 -9.56 -0.41 14.43
C VAL A 115 -10.47 0.41 13.50
N ALA A 116 -10.14 1.68 13.25
CA ALA A 116 -10.79 2.49 12.22
C ALA A 116 -9.95 2.53 10.93
N ILE A 117 -10.57 2.33 9.77
CA ILE A 117 -9.92 2.39 8.46
C ILE A 117 -10.59 3.46 7.61
N PHE A 118 -9.87 4.54 7.28
CA PHE A 118 -10.37 5.63 6.44
C PHE A 118 -10.00 5.39 4.97
N GLY A 119 -11.01 5.22 4.13
CA GLY A 119 -10.90 4.89 2.71
C GLY A 119 -10.98 3.38 2.46
N LEU A 120 -11.94 2.94 1.64
CA LEU A 120 -12.17 1.52 1.33
C LEU A 120 -11.77 1.18 -0.11
N GLY A 121 -10.64 1.72 -0.56
CA GLY A 121 -9.93 1.29 -1.77
C GLY A 121 -9.00 0.10 -1.51
N ALA A 122 -8.17 -0.28 -2.48
CA ALA A 122 -7.28 -1.45 -2.35
C ALA A 122 -6.38 -1.40 -1.09
N VAL A 123 -5.81 -0.23 -0.78
CA VAL A 123 -4.97 -0.04 0.42
C VAL A 123 -5.78 -0.25 1.70
N GLY A 124 -6.94 0.42 1.82
CA GLY A 124 -7.76 0.31 3.02
C GLY A 124 -8.37 -1.07 3.23
N LEU A 125 -8.79 -1.75 2.16
CA LEU A 125 -9.26 -3.13 2.24
C LEU A 125 -8.14 -4.08 2.72
N ALA A 126 -6.90 -3.87 2.25
CA ALA A 126 -5.76 -4.64 2.75
C ALA A 126 -5.36 -4.28 4.19
N ALA A 127 -5.57 -3.04 4.61
CA ALA A 127 -5.38 -2.64 6.01
C ALA A 127 -6.44 -3.27 6.93
N ALA A 128 -7.70 -3.29 6.52
CA ALA A 128 -8.77 -4.02 7.22
C ALA A 128 -8.45 -5.52 7.33
N GLU A 129 -7.96 -6.12 6.24
CA GLU A 129 -7.52 -7.51 6.25
C GLU A 129 -6.34 -7.74 7.21
N GLY A 130 -5.39 -6.81 7.27
CA GLY A 130 -4.33 -6.81 8.28
C GLY A 130 -4.85 -6.75 9.71
N ALA A 131 -5.85 -5.91 9.98
CA ALA A 131 -6.48 -5.82 11.29
C ALA A 131 -7.21 -7.13 11.66
N ARG A 132 -7.87 -7.75 10.68
CA ARG A 132 -8.52 -9.06 10.83
C ARG A 132 -7.50 -10.15 11.17
N ILE A 133 -6.38 -10.21 10.43
CA ILE A 133 -5.27 -11.15 10.68
C ILE A 133 -4.68 -10.95 12.09
N ALA A 134 -4.53 -9.69 12.53
CA ALA A 134 -4.05 -9.36 13.88
C ALA A 134 -5.07 -9.69 14.99
N GLY A 135 -6.31 -10.06 14.64
CA GLY A 135 -7.35 -10.45 15.60
C GLY A 135 -8.08 -9.28 16.23
N ALA A 136 -8.18 -8.13 15.57
CA ALA A 136 -9.07 -7.05 15.99
C ALA A 136 -10.52 -7.56 16.12
N SER A 137 -11.21 -7.18 17.19
CA SER A 137 -12.59 -7.62 17.44
C SER A 137 -13.62 -6.79 16.67
N ARG A 138 -13.27 -5.54 16.36
CA ARG A 138 -14.14 -4.57 15.71
C ARG A 138 -13.33 -3.74 14.71
N ILE A 139 -13.80 -3.68 13.48
CA ILE A 139 -13.13 -2.98 12.38
C ILE A 139 -14.16 -2.05 11.72
N ILE A 140 -13.99 -0.75 11.91
CA ILE A 140 -14.89 0.30 11.41
C ILE A 140 -14.34 0.82 10.10
N GLY A 141 -15.05 0.62 8.99
CA GLY A 141 -14.68 1.13 7.68
C GLY A 141 -15.34 2.49 7.39
N ILE A 142 -14.56 3.49 7.04
CA ILE A 142 -15.04 4.85 6.77
C ILE A 142 -14.82 5.18 5.29
N ASP A 143 -15.87 5.39 4.51
CA ASP A 143 -15.79 5.83 3.11
C ASP A 143 -17.03 6.66 2.74
N LEU A 144 -16.87 7.61 1.82
CA LEU A 144 -17.96 8.46 1.33
C LEU A 144 -18.83 7.74 0.29
N ASN A 145 -18.36 6.62 -0.26
CA ASN A 145 -19.08 5.81 -1.22
C ASN A 145 -19.65 4.55 -0.56
N PRO A 146 -20.95 4.54 -0.21
CA PRO A 146 -21.57 3.41 0.47
C PRO A 146 -21.61 2.13 -0.38
N SER A 147 -21.42 2.22 -1.70
CA SER A 147 -21.37 1.02 -2.56
C SER A 147 -20.19 0.10 -2.22
N ARG A 148 -19.16 0.61 -1.54
CA ARG A 148 -17.98 -0.17 -1.10
C ARG A 148 -18.21 -0.98 0.16
N PHE A 149 -19.27 -0.69 0.93
CA PHE A 149 -19.43 -1.26 2.27
C PHE A 149 -19.69 -2.76 2.27
N ASN A 150 -20.46 -3.25 1.31
CA ASN A 150 -20.76 -4.68 1.21
C ASN A 150 -19.51 -5.51 0.90
N ASP A 151 -18.63 -5.00 0.03
CA ASP A 151 -17.37 -5.68 -0.28
C ASP A 151 -16.38 -5.58 0.88
N ALA A 152 -16.33 -4.43 1.57
CA ALA A 152 -15.44 -4.25 2.72
C ALA A 152 -15.64 -5.30 3.83
N LYS A 153 -16.89 -5.75 4.04
CA LYS A 153 -17.19 -6.82 5.01
C LYS A 153 -16.49 -8.14 4.68
N LYS A 154 -16.21 -8.42 3.40
CA LYS A 154 -15.46 -9.62 2.98
C LYS A 154 -13.99 -9.57 3.42
N PHE A 155 -13.47 -8.38 3.77
CA PHE A 155 -12.11 -8.13 4.23
C PHE A 155 -12.04 -7.89 5.75
N GLY A 156 -13.06 -8.31 6.50
CA GLY A 156 -13.09 -8.25 7.96
C GLY A 156 -13.70 -6.99 8.57
N VAL A 157 -14.09 -5.99 7.76
CA VAL A 157 -14.83 -4.82 8.26
C VAL A 157 -16.13 -5.27 8.91
N THR A 158 -16.36 -4.90 10.17
CA THR A 158 -17.54 -5.31 10.95
C THR A 158 -18.70 -4.34 10.77
N GLU A 159 -18.39 -3.05 10.62
CA GLU A 159 -19.36 -1.99 10.43
C GLU A 159 -18.77 -0.87 9.57
N CYS A 160 -19.64 -0.12 8.89
CA CYS A 160 -19.22 0.97 8.02
C CYS A 160 -19.90 2.28 8.42
N VAL A 161 -19.18 3.38 8.27
CA VAL A 161 -19.65 4.74 8.51
C VAL A 161 -19.44 5.55 7.24
N ASN A 162 -20.51 6.14 6.72
CA ASN A 162 -20.41 7.19 5.73
C ASN A 162 -20.49 8.53 6.44
N PRO A 163 -19.43 9.36 6.43
CA PRO A 163 -19.44 10.68 7.06
C PRO A 163 -20.61 11.58 6.64
N LYS A 164 -21.18 11.38 5.44
CA LYS A 164 -22.32 12.18 4.94
C LYS A 164 -23.66 11.87 5.62
N ASP A 165 -23.74 10.77 6.35
CA ASP A 165 -24.98 10.34 7.00
C ASP A 165 -25.10 10.91 8.42
N TYR A 166 -24.17 11.79 8.82
CA TYR A 166 -24.08 12.38 10.15
C TYR A 166 -23.88 13.89 10.06
N ASP A 167 -24.55 14.65 10.94
CA ASP A 167 -24.32 16.09 11.09
C ASP A 167 -23.05 16.40 11.91
N LYS A 168 -22.60 15.44 12.72
CA LYS A 168 -21.41 15.56 13.55
C LYS A 168 -20.14 15.22 12.77
N PRO A 169 -18.97 15.81 13.11
CA PRO A 169 -17.69 15.37 12.58
C PRO A 169 -17.46 13.86 12.80
N VAL A 170 -16.95 13.16 11.79
CA VAL A 170 -16.82 11.69 11.81
C VAL A 170 -15.99 11.18 12.99
N GLN A 171 -14.96 11.92 13.42
CA GLN A 171 -14.16 11.53 14.59
C GLN A 171 -14.97 11.51 15.89
N GLN A 172 -15.97 12.39 16.03
CA GLN A 172 -16.89 12.36 17.18
C GLN A 172 -17.85 11.18 17.08
N VAL A 173 -18.36 10.89 15.89
CA VAL A 173 -19.21 9.72 15.64
C VAL A 173 -18.46 8.45 16.04
N ILE A 174 -17.21 8.28 15.60
CA ILE A 174 -16.37 7.13 15.95
C ILE A 174 -16.12 7.07 17.47
N ALA A 175 -15.76 8.19 18.10
CA ALA A 175 -15.52 8.23 19.54
C ALA A 175 -16.78 7.84 20.34
N GLU A 176 -17.95 8.32 19.95
CA GLU A 176 -19.24 7.94 20.57
C GLU A 176 -19.56 6.46 20.34
N MET A 177 -19.28 5.93 19.15
CA MET A 177 -19.48 4.51 18.83
C MET A 177 -18.58 3.57 19.64
N THR A 178 -17.45 4.07 20.16
CA THR A 178 -16.36 3.26 20.75
C THR A 178 -16.04 3.64 22.20
N ASP A 179 -16.89 4.45 22.84
CA ASP A 179 -16.72 4.90 24.23
C ASP A 179 -15.37 5.61 24.47
N GLY A 180 -14.99 6.49 23.55
CA GLY A 180 -13.81 7.37 23.70
C GLY A 180 -12.81 7.31 22.55
N GLY A 181 -12.93 6.37 21.62
CA GLY A 181 -12.07 6.26 20.44
C GLY A 181 -11.65 4.83 20.12
N VAL A 182 -11.04 4.64 18.95
CA VAL A 182 -10.46 3.36 18.53
C VAL A 182 -9.06 3.17 19.11
N ASP A 183 -8.62 1.92 19.26
CA ASP A 183 -7.26 1.62 19.68
C ASP A 183 -6.23 1.99 18.60
N ARG A 184 -6.60 1.84 17.33
CA ARG A 184 -5.76 2.16 16.17
C ARG A 184 -6.61 2.75 15.04
N SER A 185 -6.04 3.67 14.29
CA SER A 185 -6.60 4.17 13.04
C SER A 185 -5.58 4.06 11.90
N VAL A 186 -6.08 3.88 10.68
CA VAL A 186 -5.26 3.85 9.46
C VAL A 186 -5.93 4.71 8.38
N GLU A 187 -5.25 5.77 7.96
CA GLU A 187 -5.71 6.68 6.90
C GLU A 187 -5.17 6.21 5.53
N CYS A 188 -6.05 5.98 4.57
CA CYS A 188 -5.73 5.37 3.28
C CYS A 188 -6.23 6.16 2.05
N THR A 189 -6.73 7.38 2.24
CA THR A 189 -7.25 8.25 1.17
C THR A 189 -6.23 9.29 0.70
N GLY A 190 -5.29 9.68 1.56
CA GLY A 190 -4.38 10.79 1.31
C GLY A 190 -5.03 12.17 1.49
N ASN A 191 -6.26 12.24 1.99
CA ASN A 191 -6.95 13.49 2.26
C ASN A 191 -6.55 14.04 3.65
N VAL A 192 -6.06 15.28 3.69
CA VAL A 192 -5.60 15.93 4.93
C VAL A 192 -6.70 16.01 5.99
N ASN A 193 -7.96 16.25 5.61
CA ASN A 193 -9.05 16.30 6.59
C ASN A 193 -9.34 14.90 7.16
N ALA A 194 -9.22 13.85 6.35
CA ALA A 194 -9.30 12.47 6.85
C ALA A 194 -8.15 12.15 7.82
N MET A 195 -6.94 12.64 7.55
CA MET A 195 -5.79 12.49 8.48
C MET A 195 -6.02 13.19 9.82
N ILE A 196 -6.66 14.37 9.81
CA ILE A 196 -6.98 15.09 11.05
C ILE A 196 -8.08 14.38 11.85
N SER A 197 -9.01 13.70 11.16
CA SER A 197 -10.09 12.93 11.79
C SER A 197 -9.68 11.54 12.28
N ALA A 198 -8.62 10.96 11.71
CA ALA A 198 -8.14 9.61 12.02
C ALA A 198 -7.31 9.58 13.30
#